data_AF-A0AAU1LI59-F1
#
_entry.id   AF-A0AAU1LI59-F1
#
_cell.length_a   1.000
_cell.length_b   1.000
_cell.length_c   1.000
_cell.angle_alpha   90.00
_cell.angle_beta   90.00
_cell.angle_gamma   90.00
#
_symmetry.space_group_name_H-M   'P 1'
#
loop_
_entity.id
_entity.type
_entity.pdbx_description
1 polymer ?
#
loop_
_entity_poly.entity_id
_entity_poly.type
_entity_poly.pdbx_seq_one_letter_code
_entity_poly.pdbx_strand_id
1 'polypeptide(L)'
;MRLIGRTVRAMLHASELVVHDGREELARHERLIAKGGCRLDLDHYLEALARKPGALPGATALDQARSAGRFPPVHDAWWAAAVKAHGERDGTRALIEVLLLGRHLPHEHLVTGLAAALTTAEITSCVSGLRP
;
A
#
# COMPACT_ATOMS: atom_id res chain seq x y z
N MET A 1 5.35 -0.91 14.33
CA MET A 1 4.63 -0.51 15.57
C MET A 1 5.61 -0.06 16.66
N ARG A 2 6.32 1.06 16.45
CA ARG A 2 7.42 1.53 17.34
C ARG A 2 7.01 2.67 18.30
N LEU A 3 5.80 3.21 18.15
CA LEU A 3 5.35 4.45 18.83
C LEU A 3 4.06 4.28 19.65
N ILE A 4 3.53 3.06 19.83
CA ILE A 4 2.32 2.85 20.63
C ILE A 4 2.62 3.23 22.09
N GLY A 5 1.81 4.13 22.65
CA GLY A 5 1.93 4.60 24.05
C GLY A 5 3.01 5.68 24.27
N ARG A 6 3.68 6.16 23.21
CA ARG A 6 4.68 7.23 23.30
C ARG A 6 4.06 8.59 22.96
N THR A 7 4.36 9.60 23.77
CA THR A 7 3.96 10.98 23.47
C THR A 7 4.85 11.54 22.37
N VAL A 8 4.24 11.90 21.23
CA VAL A 8 4.91 12.55 20.10
C VAL A 8 4.50 14.03 20.05
N ARG A 9 5.35 14.88 19.48
CA ARG A 9 5.04 16.30 19.29
C ARG A 9 4.44 16.50 17.91
N ALA A 10 3.20 16.95 17.84
CA ALA A 10 2.58 17.37 16.58
C ALA A 10 2.64 18.90 16.45
N MET A 11 3.23 19.40 15.37
CA MET A 11 3.26 20.81 14.98
C MET A 11 2.23 21.04 13.87
N LEU A 12 1.32 21.99 14.09
CA LEU A 12 0.30 22.37 13.11
C LEU A 12 0.71 23.69 12.46
N HIS A 13 1.03 23.65 11.17
CA HIS A 13 1.27 24.81 10.32
C HIS A 13 0.02 25.17 9.51
N ALA A 14 0.10 26.26 8.72
CA ALA A 14 -1.02 26.75 7.93
C ALA A 14 -1.56 25.71 6.92
N SER A 15 -0.65 24.96 6.29
CA SER A 15 -0.94 23.98 5.22
C SER A 15 -0.51 22.55 5.55
N GLU A 16 0.08 22.30 6.72
CA GLU A 16 0.64 20.99 7.05
C GLU A 16 0.64 20.68 8.55
N LEU A 17 0.69 19.40 8.88
CA LEU A 17 0.87 18.84 10.21
C LEU A 17 2.12 17.96 10.20
N VAL A 18 3.08 18.26 11.06
CA VAL A 18 4.34 17.54 11.18
C VAL A 18 4.40 16.85 12.55
N VAL A 19 4.76 15.58 12.58
CA VAL A 19 4.86 14.77 13.81
C VAL A 19 6.33 14.47 14.09
N HIS A 20 6.79 14.75 15.31
CA HIS A 20 8.16 14.53 15.75
C HIS A 20 8.25 13.58 16.95
N ASP A 21 9.29 12.75 16.98
CA ASP A 21 9.80 12.07 18.18
C ASP A 21 11.15 12.71 18.56
N GLY A 22 11.12 13.63 19.53
CA GLY A 22 12.28 14.45 19.87
C GLY A 22 12.66 15.41 18.73
N ARG A 23 13.80 15.16 18.08
CA ARG A 23 14.29 15.95 16.92
C ARG A 23 14.02 15.28 15.57
N GLU A 24 13.57 14.02 15.57
CA GLU A 24 13.31 13.25 14.35
C GLU A 24 11.90 13.58 13.83
N GLU A 25 11.79 13.95 12.57
CA GLU A 25 10.51 14.06 11.87
C GLU A 25 10.02 12.66 11.48
N LEU A 26 8.88 12.26 12.04
CA LEU A 26 8.29 10.94 11.81
C LEU A 26 7.34 10.93 10.62
N ALA A 27 6.59 12.01 10.42
CA ALA A 27 5.62 12.12 9.35
C ALA A 27 5.21 13.57 9.12
N ARG A 28 4.88 13.88 7.86
CA ARG A 28 4.36 15.19 7.42
C ARG A 28 3.10 14.96 6.60
N HIS A 29 2.04 15.69 6.95
CA HIS A 29 0.73 15.57 6.33
C HIS A 29 0.23 16.93 5.90
N GLU A 30 -0.47 17.00 4.77
CA GLU A 30 -1.18 18.22 4.38
C GLU A 30 -2.34 18.51 5.34
N ARG A 31 -2.52 19.78 5.73
CA ARG A 31 -3.61 20.22 6.60
C ARG A 31 -4.88 20.39 5.78
N LEU A 32 -5.86 19.52 6.03
CA LEU A 32 -7.19 19.66 5.46
C LEU A 32 -7.93 20.84 6.11
N ILE A 33 -8.37 21.81 5.29
CA ILE A 33 -9.08 23.02 5.75
C ILE A 33 -10.56 22.71 6.05
N ALA A 34 -11.12 21.64 5.48
CA ALA A 34 -12.49 21.21 5.71
C ALA A 34 -12.68 20.49 7.06
N LYS A 35 -13.71 20.89 7.81
CA LYS A 35 -14.06 20.28 9.10
C LYS A 35 -14.51 18.83 8.89
N GLY A 36 -13.87 17.88 9.57
CA GLY A 36 -14.17 16.44 9.47
C GLY A 36 -13.49 15.71 8.30
N GLY A 37 -12.61 16.37 7.55
CA GLY A 37 -11.81 15.71 6.50
C GLY A 37 -10.80 14.73 7.08
N CYS A 38 -10.64 13.58 6.45
CA CYS A 38 -9.62 12.58 6.80
C CYS A 38 -8.78 12.27 5.56
N ARG A 39 -7.45 12.47 5.66
CA ARG A 39 -6.48 12.05 4.64
C ARG A 39 -5.60 10.97 5.25
N LEU A 40 -5.80 9.76 4.78
CA LEU A 40 -5.04 8.58 5.16
C LEU A 40 -4.00 8.30 4.07
N ASP A 41 -2.79 8.01 4.50
CA ASP A 41 -1.77 7.45 3.61
C ASP A 41 -1.78 5.93 3.73
N LEU A 42 -1.95 5.22 2.62
CA LEU A 42 -1.95 3.76 2.62
C LEU A 42 -0.64 3.19 3.15
N ASP A 43 0.50 3.82 2.84
CA ASP A 43 1.83 3.35 3.24
C ASP A 43 1.94 3.23 4.77
N HIS A 44 1.36 4.17 5.52
CA HIS A 44 1.39 4.18 6.98
C HIS A 44 0.70 2.97 7.62
N TYR A 45 -0.23 2.33 6.90
CA TYR A 45 -0.99 1.18 7.41
C TYR A 45 -0.43 -0.16 6.94
N LEU A 46 0.50 -0.20 5.97
CA LEU A 46 0.98 -1.45 5.37
C LEU A 46 1.60 -2.40 6.39
N GLU A 47 2.33 -1.89 7.39
CA GLU A 47 2.92 -2.73 8.45
C GLU A 47 1.87 -3.36 9.37
N ALA A 48 0.76 -2.65 9.61
CA ALA A 48 -0.37 -3.19 10.36
C ALA A 48 -1.11 -4.24 9.53
N LEU A 49 -1.30 -3.95 8.24
CA LEU A 49 -1.95 -4.84 7.28
C LEU A 49 -1.10 -6.09 7.02
N ALA A 50 0.24 -6.01 7.06
CA ALA A 50 1.10 -7.18 6.95
C ALA A 50 0.85 -8.20 8.07
N ARG A 51 0.45 -7.74 9.26
CA ARG A 51 0.05 -8.59 10.39
C ARG A 51 -1.37 -9.14 10.19
N LYS A 52 -2.29 -8.37 9.60
CA LYS A 52 -3.67 -8.76 9.33
C LYS A 52 -4.08 -8.43 7.88
N PRO A 53 -3.68 -9.27 6.89
CA PRO A 53 -3.87 -8.95 5.47
C PRO A 53 -5.33 -8.80 5.05
N GLY A 54 -6.24 -9.59 5.63
CA GLY A 54 -7.66 -9.55 5.32
C GLY A 54 -8.38 -8.24 5.66
N ALA A 55 -7.71 -7.28 6.30
CA ALA A 55 -8.26 -5.94 6.51
C ALA A 55 -8.03 -4.99 5.32
N LEU A 56 -7.18 -5.36 4.36
CA LEU A 56 -6.85 -4.51 3.20
C LEU A 56 -8.07 -4.21 2.30
N PRO A 57 -8.93 -5.18 1.91
CA PRO A 57 -10.05 -4.90 0.99
C PRO A 57 -11.05 -3.86 1.48
N GLY A 58 -11.18 -3.69 2.81
CA GLY A 58 -12.09 -2.71 3.43
C GLY A 58 -11.37 -1.48 4.02
N ALA A 59 -10.09 -1.29 3.72
CA ALA A 59 -9.32 -0.20 4.30
C ALA A 59 -9.65 1.14 3.61
N THR A 60 -10.16 2.11 4.36
CA THR A 60 -10.41 3.48 3.87
C THR A 60 -9.15 4.12 3.28
N ALA A 61 -7.97 3.77 3.78
CA ALA A 61 -6.70 4.24 3.23
C ALA A 61 -6.45 3.74 1.78
N LEU A 62 -6.90 2.53 1.45
CA LEU A 62 -6.84 1.99 0.09
C LEU A 62 -7.80 2.74 -0.84
N ASP A 63 -9.03 2.98 -0.41
CA ASP A 63 -10.01 3.73 -1.19
C ASP A 63 -9.54 5.16 -1.50
N GLN A 64 -8.92 5.81 -0.53
CA GLN A 64 -8.30 7.12 -0.73
C GLN A 64 -7.07 7.07 -1.64
N ALA A 65 -6.24 6.02 -1.54
CA ALA A 65 -5.11 5.83 -2.45
C ALA A 65 -5.55 5.64 -3.90
N ARG A 66 -6.61 4.84 -4.14
CA ARG A 66 -7.22 4.67 -5.46
C ARG A 66 -7.79 5.99 -5.99
N SER A 67 -8.57 6.69 -5.17
CA SER A 67 -9.18 7.98 -5.55
C SER A 67 -8.12 9.06 -5.87
N ALA A 68 -6.97 9.00 -5.19
CA ALA A 68 -5.84 9.90 -5.43
C ALA A 68 -4.90 9.44 -6.56
N GLY A 69 -5.20 8.33 -7.26
CA GLY A 69 -4.35 7.78 -8.32
C GLY A 69 -3.02 7.18 -7.85
N ARG A 70 -2.83 7.01 -6.53
CA ARG A 70 -1.62 6.43 -5.91
C ARG A 70 -1.65 4.90 -5.84
N PHE A 71 -2.75 4.30 -6.28
CA PHE A 71 -2.91 2.85 -6.43
C PHE A 71 -3.33 2.56 -7.88
N PRO A 72 -2.37 2.51 -8.82
CA PRO A 72 -2.70 2.34 -10.23
C PRO A 72 -3.26 0.94 -10.52
N PRO A 73 -4.09 0.76 -11.57
CA PRO A 73 -4.82 -0.48 -11.85
C PRO A 73 -3.97 -1.75 -11.95
N VAL A 74 -2.68 -1.62 -12.29
CA VAL A 74 -1.74 -2.75 -12.31
C VAL A 74 -1.63 -3.45 -10.95
N HIS A 75 -1.78 -2.71 -9.84
CA HIS A 75 -1.76 -3.30 -8.50
C HIS A 75 -3.00 -4.16 -8.26
N ASP A 76 -4.17 -3.70 -8.68
CA ASP A 76 -5.42 -4.48 -8.60
C ASP A 76 -5.33 -5.75 -9.46
N ALA A 77 -4.85 -5.62 -10.70
CA ALA A 77 -4.69 -6.76 -11.60
C ALA A 77 -3.70 -7.80 -11.04
N TRP A 78 -2.54 -7.35 -10.57
CA TRP A 78 -1.56 -8.24 -9.96
C TRP A 78 -2.07 -8.87 -8.67
N TRP A 79 -2.77 -8.10 -7.82
CA TRP A 79 -3.36 -8.61 -6.59
C TRP A 79 -4.40 -9.70 -6.88
N ALA A 80 -5.28 -9.49 -7.86
CA ALA A 80 -6.24 -10.50 -8.28
C ALA A 80 -5.55 -11.78 -8.76
N ALA A 81 -4.47 -11.65 -9.54
CA ALA A 81 -3.67 -12.79 -10.00
C ALA A 81 -3.00 -13.53 -8.82
N ALA A 82 -2.43 -12.79 -7.86
CA ALA A 82 -1.82 -13.36 -6.66
C ALA A 82 -2.85 -14.09 -5.77
N VAL A 83 -4.03 -13.52 -5.60
CA VAL A 83 -5.15 -14.16 -4.87
C VAL A 83 -5.62 -15.42 -5.58
N LYS A 84 -5.72 -15.40 -6.92
CA LYS A 84 -6.07 -16.59 -7.71
C LYS A 84 -5.03 -17.70 -7.57
N ALA A 85 -3.74 -17.36 -7.53
CA ALA A 85 -2.65 -18.33 -7.47
C ALA A 85 -2.39 -18.88 -6.06
N HIS A 86 -2.54 -18.05 -5.03
CA HIS A 86 -2.09 -18.37 -3.66
C HIS A 86 -3.19 -18.32 -2.61
N GLY A 87 -4.43 -17.99 -3.00
CA GLY A 87 -5.54 -17.77 -2.09
C GLY A 87 -5.56 -16.35 -1.51
N GLU A 88 -6.69 -15.97 -0.91
CA GLU A 88 -6.96 -14.59 -0.49
C GLU A 88 -5.95 -14.05 0.52
N ARG A 89 -5.65 -14.84 1.56
CA ARG A 89 -4.74 -14.43 2.65
C ARG A 89 -3.32 -14.17 2.14
N ASP A 90 -2.77 -15.13 1.42
CA ASP A 90 -1.36 -15.08 1.00
C ASP A 90 -1.17 -14.18 -0.22
N GLY A 91 -2.13 -14.13 -1.15
CA GLY A 91 -2.13 -13.16 -2.25
C GLY A 91 -2.22 -11.71 -1.75
N THR A 92 -3.04 -11.44 -0.73
CA THR A 92 -3.13 -10.11 -0.12
C THR A 92 -1.87 -9.75 0.66
N ARG A 93 -1.27 -10.71 1.37
CA ARG A 93 0.03 -10.51 2.02
C ARG A 93 1.11 -10.16 0.99
N ALA A 94 1.16 -10.89 -0.12
CA ALA A 94 2.13 -10.63 -1.18
C ALA A 94 1.98 -9.22 -1.76
N LEU A 95 0.76 -8.73 -1.98
CA LEU A 95 0.52 -7.34 -2.40
C LEU A 95 1.09 -6.36 -1.37
N ILE A 96 0.81 -6.56 -0.08
CA ILE A 96 1.29 -5.67 0.99
C ILE A 96 2.82 -5.63 1.03
N GLU A 97 3.48 -6.77 0.85
CA GLU A 97 4.95 -6.86 0.78
C GLU A 97 5.51 -6.11 -0.43
N VAL A 98 4.88 -6.23 -1.60
CA VAL A 98 5.27 -5.44 -2.78
C VAL A 98 5.10 -3.95 -2.54
N LEU A 99 3.99 -3.51 -1.94
CA LEU A 99 3.78 -2.10 -1.62
C LEU A 99 4.84 -1.58 -0.62
N LEU A 100 5.21 -2.39 0.38
CA LEU A 100 6.30 -2.06 1.31
C LEU A 100 7.66 -1.97 0.62
N LEU A 101 7.91 -2.82 -0.38
CA LEU A 101 9.13 -2.75 -1.20
C LEU A 101 9.23 -1.41 -1.94
N GLY A 102 8.09 -0.81 -2.30
CA GLY A 102 7.99 0.52 -2.91
C GLY A 102 8.61 1.66 -2.08
N ARG A 103 8.88 1.45 -0.78
CA ARG A 103 9.63 2.42 0.05
C ARG A 103 11.10 2.54 -0.33
N HIS A 104 11.65 1.50 -0.94
CA HIS A 104 13.06 1.39 -1.30
C HIS A 104 13.27 1.34 -2.81
N LEU A 105 12.20 1.37 -3.59
CA LEU A 105 12.22 1.23 -5.04
C LEU A 105 11.45 2.40 -5.68
N PRO A 106 11.97 3.04 -6.75
CA PRO A 106 11.21 4.01 -7.52
C PRO A 106 9.87 3.45 -7.98
N HIS A 107 8.81 4.24 -7.88
CA HIS A 107 7.44 3.79 -8.18
C HIS A 107 7.30 3.24 -9.61
N GLU A 108 8.02 3.83 -10.57
CA GLU A 108 8.07 3.36 -11.97
C GLU A 108 8.59 1.92 -12.11
N HIS A 109 9.61 1.56 -11.33
CA HIS A 109 10.20 0.22 -11.36
C HIS A 109 9.25 -0.79 -10.72
N LEU A 110 8.53 -0.40 -9.66
CA LEU A 110 7.52 -1.24 -9.03
C LEU A 110 6.38 -1.53 -10.02
N VAL A 111 5.83 -0.50 -10.66
CA VAL A 111 4.75 -0.64 -11.65
C VAL A 111 5.18 -1.51 -12.82
N THR A 112 6.38 -1.28 -13.35
CA THR A 112 6.94 -2.07 -14.46
C THR A 112 7.16 -3.53 -14.05
N GLY A 113 7.70 -3.77 -12.85
CA GLY A 113 7.91 -5.11 -12.31
C GLY A 113 6.60 -5.88 -12.12
N LEU A 114 5.56 -5.23 -11.59
CA LEU A 114 4.22 -5.81 -11.45
C LEU A 114 3.62 -6.20 -12.81
N ALA A 115 3.73 -5.33 -13.82
CA ALA A 115 3.24 -5.61 -15.17
C ALA A 115 4.00 -6.78 -15.83
N ALA A 116 5.32 -6.84 -15.67
CA ALA A 116 6.15 -7.93 -16.17
C ALA A 116 5.82 -9.27 -15.48
N ALA A 117 5.58 -9.24 -14.17
CA ALA A 117 5.18 -10.42 -13.39
C ALA A 117 3.81 -10.96 -13.86
N LEU A 118 2.84 -10.08 -14.13
CA LEU A 118 1.55 -10.44 -14.69
C LEU A 118 1.70 -11.16 -16.04
N THR A 119 2.45 -10.56 -16.96
CA THR A 119 2.70 -11.13 -18.30
C THR A 119 3.31 -12.53 -18.19
N THR A 120 4.27 -12.71 -17.27
CA THR A 120 4.93 -14.00 -17.04
C THR A 120 3.97 -15.04 -16.44
N ALA A 121 3.09 -14.63 -15.53
CA ALA A 121 2.08 -15.51 -14.94
C ALA A 121 1.04 -15.96 -15.98
N GLU A 122 0.63 -15.06 -16.89
CA GLU A 122 -0.26 -15.38 -18.00
C GLU A 122 0.37 -16.40 -18.96
N ILE A 123 1.64 -16.18 -19.35
CA ILE A 123 2.40 -17.13 -20.19
C ILE A 123 2.54 -18.49 -19.49
N THR A 124 2.81 -18.51 -18.19
CA THR A 124 2.92 -19.78 -17.43
C THR A 124 1.58 -20.51 -17.36
N SER A 125 0.48 -19.78 -17.22
CA SER A 125 -0.88 -20.35 -17.22
C SER A 125 -1.27 -20.92 -18.59
N CYS A 126 -0.83 -20.32 -19.69
CA CYS A 126 -1.16 -20.84 -21.02
C CYS A 126 -0.36 -22.11 -21.34
N VAL A 127 0.93 -22.16 -20.97
CA VAL A 127 1.77 -23.35 -21.17
C VAL A 127 1.30 -24.53 -20.30
N SER A 128 0.86 -24.27 -19.07
CA SER A 128 0.33 -25.33 -18.19
C SER A 128 -1.04 -25.86 -18.61
N GLY A 129 -1.85 -25.08 -19.34
CA GLY A 129 -3.12 -25.51 -19.94
C GLY A 129 -2.99 -26.32 -21.25
N LEU A 130 -1.77 -26.48 -21.78
CA LEU A 130 -1.49 -27.15 -23.05
C LEU A 130 -0.93 -28.58 -22.90
N ARG A 131 -1.04 -29.20 -21.71
CA ARG A 131 -0.62 -30.59 -21.50
C ARG A 131 -1.78 -31.55 -21.79
N PRO A 132 -1.69 -32.44 -22.79
CA PRO A 132 -2.71 -33.46 -23.10
C PRO A 132 -2.78 -34.57 -22.03
#